data_AF-A0A8I3A719-F1
#
_entry.id   AF-A0A8I3A719-F1
#
_cell.length_a   1.000
_cell.length_b   1.000
_cell.length_c   1.000
_cell.angle_alpha   90.00
_cell.angle_beta   90.00
_cell.angle_gamma   90.00
#
_symmetry.space_group_name_H-M   'P 1'
#
loop_
_entity.id
_entity.type
_entity.pdbx_description
1 polymer ?
#
loop_
_entity_poly.entity_id
_entity_poly.type
_entity_poly.pdbx_seq_one_letter_code
_entity_poly.pdbx_strand_id
1 'polypeptide(L)'
;MPKSTSYHWSFHRHFSPLVCQTAFPPERTITPPPLTQHKLFAREDLAVQSQLVEAPIPQQGSTPHIKVLIPKPRGEVSRINRGGYNLQEKLGWPATDYEEIRGFVIQLAREYLNTTRPWGRQFPDQLQIVFRKVKERFPLLCDYEGDWVVSDFLRVYLKNSSAGRAS
;
A
#
# COMPACT_ATOMS: atom_id res chain seq x y z
N MET A 1 49.25 40.84 1.49
CA MET A 1 47.84 41.12 1.15
C MET A 1 46.95 40.57 2.26
N PRO A 2 46.10 41.38 2.93
CA PRO A 2 45.22 40.88 3.99
C PRO A 2 43.96 40.24 3.41
N LYS A 3 43.51 39.13 4.01
CA LYS A 3 42.31 38.38 3.62
C LYS A 3 41.08 39.02 4.27
N SER A 4 40.12 39.43 3.45
CA SER A 4 38.83 39.98 3.86
C SER A 4 37.97 38.89 4.49
N THR A 5 37.61 39.05 5.76
CA THR A 5 36.65 38.17 6.46
C THR A 5 35.24 38.70 6.23
N SER A 6 34.47 37.99 5.41
CA SER A 6 33.06 38.29 5.17
C SER A 6 32.24 37.93 6.40
N TYR A 7 31.62 38.94 7.03
CA TYR A 7 30.68 38.74 8.13
C TYR A 7 29.33 38.28 7.58
N HIS A 8 28.96 37.04 7.89
CA HIS A 8 27.65 36.47 7.58
C HIS A 8 26.63 36.94 8.63
N TRP A 9 25.71 37.81 8.24
CA TRP A 9 24.61 38.25 9.10
C TRP A 9 23.41 37.32 8.93
N SER A 10 22.92 36.77 10.04
CA SER A 10 21.71 35.93 10.07
C SER A 10 20.57 36.75 10.67
N PHE A 11 19.58 37.15 9.85
CA PHE A 11 18.36 37.75 10.39
C PHE A 11 17.37 36.65 10.76
N HIS A 12 17.18 36.45 12.06
CA HIS A 12 16.06 35.64 12.55
C HIS A 12 14.78 36.49 12.52
N ARG A 13 13.86 36.12 11.64
CA ARG A 13 12.52 36.70 11.63
C ARG A 13 11.75 36.15 12.83
N HIS A 14 11.49 37.01 13.80
CA HIS A 14 10.58 36.71 14.89
C HIS A 14 9.14 36.81 14.37
N PHE A 15 8.47 35.67 14.27
CA PHE A 15 7.03 35.61 14.04
C PHE A 15 6.32 35.58 15.39
N SER A 16 5.53 36.61 15.67
CA SER A 16 4.61 36.61 16.81
C SER A 16 3.58 35.50 16.59
N PRO A 17 3.34 34.60 17.57
CA PRO A 17 2.34 33.56 17.41
C PRO A 17 0.98 34.23 17.23
N LEU A 18 0.38 34.06 16.05
CA LEU A 18 -1.02 34.41 15.83
C LEU A 18 -1.86 33.40 16.62
N VAL A 19 -2.22 33.78 17.83
CA VAL A 19 -3.11 32.97 18.68
C VAL A 19 -4.52 33.12 18.11
N CYS A 20 -4.91 32.24 17.20
CA CYS A 20 -6.29 32.11 16.77
C CYS A 20 -7.12 31.53 17.91
N GLN A 21 -7.76 32.39 18.70
CA GLN A 21 -8.76 31.94 19.67
C GLN A 21 -10.07 31.65 18.93
N THR A 22 -10.40 30.36 18.81
CA THR A 22 -11.71 29.91 18.37
C THR A 22 -12.50 29.51 19.60
N ALA A 23 -13.56 30.25 19.91
CA ALA A 23 -14.51 29.89 20.95
C ALA A 23 -15.57 28.99 20.34
N PHE A 24 -15.71 27.77 20.86
CA PHE A 24 -16.83 26.91 20.51
C PHE A 24 -18.10 27.46 21.17
N PRO A 25 -19.22 27.54 20.42
CA PRO A 25 -20.49 27.93 21.03
C PRO A 25 -20.87 26.91 22.12
N PRO A 26 -21.53 27.35 23.21
CA PRO A 26 -22.01 26.44 24.24
C PRO A 26 -22.95 25.41 23.60
N GLU A 27 -22.66 24.13 23.84
CA GLU A 27 -23.47 23.01 23.34
C GLU A 27 -24.93 23.24 23.73
N ARG A 28 -25.78 23.50 22.74
CA ARG A 28 -27.22 23.38 22.93
C ARG A 28 -27.51 21.90 23.00
N THR A 29 -27.74 21.42 24.21
CA THR A 29 -28.25 20.10 24.58
C THR A 29 -29.61 19.84 23.94
N ILE A 30 -29.65 19.56 22.65
CA ILE A 30 -30.85 19.11 21.96
C ILE A 30 -30.46 17.96 21.04
N THR A 31 -31.12 16.83 21.31
CA THR A 31 -31.11 15.52 20.64
C THR A 31 -29.89 14.61 20.86
N PRO A 32 -30.07 13.40 21.44
CA PRO A 32 -29.02 12.39 21.39
C PRO A 32 -28.70 12.06 19.92
N PRO A 33 -27.45 11.72 19.58
CA PRO A 33 -27.12 11.25 18.25
C PRO A 33 -28.02 10.06 17.90
N PRO A 34 -28.50 9.97 16.65
CA PRO A 34 -29.34 8.85 16.23
C PRO A 34 -28.63 7.54 16.56
N LEU A 35 -29.32 6.69 17.33
CA LEU A 35 -28.87 5.37 17.73
C LEU A 35 -28.27 4.64 16.51
N THR A 36 -27.06 4.10 16.67
CA THR A 36 -26.46 3.17 15.71
C THR A 36 -27.45 2.05 15.42
N GLN A 37 -28.10 2.10 14.26
CA GLN A 37 -28.91 0.98 13.78
C GLN A 37 -27.95 -0.17 13.48
N HIS A 38 -27.81 -1.10 14.42
CA HIS A 38 -27.14 -2.37 14.18
C HIS A 38 -27.96 -3.15 13.14
N LYS A 39 -27.52 -3.12 11.88
CA LYS A 39 -27.97 -4.10 10.88
C LYS A 39 -27.43 -5.46 11.31
N LEU A 40 -28.28 -6.24 12.00
CA LEU A 40 -28.07 -7.66 12.19
C LEU A 40 -28.22 -8.32 10.81
N PHE A 41 -27.10 -8.75 10.23
CA PHE A 41 -27.15 -9.66 9.10
C PHE A 41 -27.66 -11.00 9.63
N ALA A 42 -28.82 -11.44 9.13
CA ALA A 42 -29.29 -12.78 9.40
C ALA A 42 -28.20 -13.76 8.93
N ARG A 43 -27.70 -14.58 9.86
CA ARG A 43 -26.87 -15.72 9.51
C ARG A 43 -27.80 -16.68 8.78
N GLU A 44 -27.70 -16.71 7.46
CA GLU A 44 -28.32 -17.72 6.63
C GLU A 44 -27.78 -19.08 7.07
N ASP A 45 -28.61 -19.78 7.84
CA ASP A 45 -28.48 -21.19 8.14
C ASP A 45 -28.52 -21.94 6.82
N LEU A 46 -27.35 -22.22 6.25
CA LEU A 46 -27.18 -23.33 5.32
C LEU A 46 -27.36 -24.63 6.10
N ALA A 47 -28.61 -24.89 6.49
CA ALA A 47 -29.11 -26.20 6.82
C ALA A 47 -29.16 -27.01 5.53
N VAL A 48 -28.03 -27.63 5.17
CA VAL A 48 -28.05 -28.77 4.26
C VAL A 48 -28.37 -30.00 5.11
N GLN A 49 -29.54 -30.55 4.83
CA GLN A 49 -30.19 -31.68 5.49
C GLN A 49 -29.26 -32.88 5.71
N SER A 50 -29.37 -33.46 6.89
CA SER A 50 -28.96 -34.83 7.20
C SER A 50 -29.75 -35.82 6.34
N GLN A 51 -29.07 -36.64 5.54
CA GLN A 51 -29.56 -37.98 5.20
C GLN A 51 -28.43 -38.97 5.50
N LEU A 52 -28.72 -39.82 6.49
CA LEU A 52 -27.88 -40.88 7.01
C LEU A 52 -28.20 -42.14 6.18
N VAL A 53 -27.27 -42.61 5.37
CA VAL A 53 -27.25 -43.98 4.85
C VAL A 53 -25.81 -44.45 4.75
N GLU A 54 -25.56 -45.59 5.37
CA GLU A 54 -24.27 -46.16 5.72
C GLU A 54 -23.96 -47.37 4.82
N ALA A 55 -22.75 -47.41 4.23
CA ALA A 55 -21.94 -48.61 3.94
C ALA A 55 -20.71 -48.24 3.06
N PRO A 56 -19.62 -49.05 3.07
CA PRO A 56 -18.25 -48.54 2.96
C PRO A 56 -17.53 -48.81 1.61
N ILE A 57 -16.25 -48.40 1.59
CA ILE A 57 -15.11 -48.68 0.68
C ILE A 57 -14.95 -47.75 -0.56
N PRO A 58 -13.74 -47.65 -1.15
CA PRO A 58 -12.82 -46.49 -1.05
C PRO A 58 -12.65 -45.77 -2.40
N GLN A 59 -12.12 -44.54 -2.45
CA GLN A 59 -11.17 -44.08 -3.48
C GLN A 59 -10.97 -42.55 -3.47
N GLN A 60 -9.74 -42.16 -3.13
CA GLN A 60 -8.92 -41.21 -3.89
C GLN A 60 -9.62 -39.96 -4.46
N GLY A 61 -9.98 -39.03 -3.59
CA GLY A 61 -10.28 -37.66 -3.99
C GLY A 61 -8.97 -36.88 -4.15
N SER A 62 -8.58 -36.61 -5.39
CA SER A 62 -7.60 -35.59 -5.74
C SER A 62 -8.07 -34.24 -5.19
N THR A 63 -7.53 -33.85 -4.03
CA THR A 63 -7.78 -32.51 -3.49
C THR A 63 -7.29 -31.49 -4.52
N PRO A 64 -8.14 -30.57 -5.03
CA PRO A 64 -7.64 -29.46 -5.83
C PRO A 64 -6.69 -28.68 -4.94
N HIS A 65 -5.39 -28.75 -5.23
CA HIS A 65 -4.39 -28.00 -4.51
C HIS A 65 -4.56 -26.52 -4.90
N ILE A 66 -5.48 -25.83 -4.22
CA ILE A 66 -5.64 -24.39 -4.33
C ILE A 66 -4.31 -23.81 -3.84
N LYS A 67 -3.53 -23.27 -4.78
CA LYS A 67 -2.33 -22.52 -4.44
C LYS A 67 -2.75 -21.29 -3.65
N VAL A 68 -2.45 -21.29 -2.35
CA VAL A 68 -2.74 -20.15 -1.47
C VAL A 68 -1.73 -19.05 -1.82
N LEU A 69 -2.23 -17.96 -2.42
CA LEU A 69 -1.41 -16.78 -2.73
C LEU A 69 -1.02 -16.04 -1.45
N ILE A 70 0.15 -15.42 -1.46
CA ILE A 70 0.67 -14.63 -0.33
C ILE A 70 -0.11 -13.31 -0.27
N PRO A 71 -0.93 -13.08 0.77
CA PRO A 71 -1.77 -11.91 0.87
C PRO A 71 -0.95 -10.67 1.21
N LYS A 72 -1.53 -9.49 0.94
CA LYS A 72 -0.91 -8.22 1.29
C LYS A 72 -0.84 -8.04 2.81
N PRO A 73 0.31 -7.62 3.38
CA PRO A 73 0.40 -7.29 4.81
C PRO A 73 -0.53 -6.12 5.19
N ARG A 74 -0.96 -6.11 6.46
CA ARG A 74 -1.72 -4.97 7.02
C ARG A 74 -0.83 -3.72 7.09
N GLY A 75 -1.39 -2.56 6.74
CA GLY A 75 -0.72 -1.28 6.76
C GLY A 75 -0.27 -0.77 5.39
N GLU A 76 0.37 0.40 5.38
CA GLU A 76 0.94 0.98 4.15
C GLU A 76 2.46 0.80 4.10
N VAL A 77 2.98 0.51 2.91
CA VAL A 77 4.42 0.48 2.66
C VAL A 77 5.08 1.82 3.05
N SER A 78 6.21 1.73 3.77
CA SER A 78 7.02 2.87 4.25
C SER A 78 6.39 3.76 5.34
N ARG A 79 5.21 3.44 5.90
CA ARG A 79 4.61 4.18 7.03
C ARG A 79 4.87 3.52 8.39
N ILE A 80 6.13 3.20 8.69
CA ILE A 80 6.54 2.38 9.84
C ILE A 80 5.93 2.88 11.16
N ASN A 81 6.03 4.19 11.46
CA ASN A 81 5.54 4.78 12.71
C ASN A 81 4.01 4.86 12.84
N ARG A 82 3.25 4.48 11.80
CA ARG A 82 1.77 4.54 11.78
C ARG A 82 1.15 3.19 11.42
N GLY A 83 1.81 2.09 11.80
CA GLY A 83 1.33 0.73 11.51
C GLY A 83 1.54 0.27 10.07
N GLY A 84 2.45 0.91 9.34
CA GLY A 84 2.94 0.45 8.05
C GLY A 84 4.06 -0.59 8.18
N TYR A 85 4.62 -1.01 7.05
CA TYR A 85 5.69 -2.01 7.01
C TYR A 85 6.84 -1.63 6.07
N ASN A 86 7.99 -2.23 6.31
CA ASN A 86 9.12 -2.23 5.38
C ASN A 86 8.92 -3.36 4.35
N LEU A 87 8.97 -3.02 3.06
CA LEU A 87 8.74 -3.98 1.98
C LEU A 87 9.79 -5.09 1.96
N GLN A 88 11.07 -4.74 2.11
CA GLN A 88 12.17 -5.70 2.07
C GLN A 88 12.08 -6.69 3.25
N GLU A 89 11.77 -6.19 4.44
CA GLU A 89 11.58 -7.02 5.63
C GLU A 89 10.39 -7.98 5.48
N LYS A 90 9.30 -7.53 4.86
CA LYS A 90 8.10 -8.37 4.66
C LYS A 90 8.25 -9.42 3.58
N LEU A 91 9.06 -9.16 2.54
CA LEU A 91 9.32 -10.14 1.50
C LEU A 91 10.32 -11.21 1.96
N GLY A 92 11.27 -10.84 2.84
CA GLY A 92 12.30 -11.77 3.32
C GLY A 92 13.25 -12.26 2.21
N TRP A 93 13.28 -11.57 1.07
CA TRP A 93 14.15 -11.92 -0.05
C TRP A 93 15.61 -11.55 0.22
N PRO A 94 16.56 -12.24 -0.44
CA PRO A 94 17.94 -11.78 -0.53
C PRO A 94 18.00 -10.33 -1.03
N ALA A 95 18.93 -9.54 -0.48
CA ALA A 95 19.08 -8.15 -0.87
C ALA A 95 19.39 -7.97 -2.37
N THR A 96 20.08 -8.95 -2.98
CA THR A 96 20.37 -9.01 -4.41
C THR A 96 19.10 -9.07 -5.24
N ASP A 97 18.22 -10.01 -4.93
CA ASP A 97 17.00 -10.28 -5.70
C ASP A 97 16.02 -9.12 -5.52
N TYR A 98 15.94 -8.59 -4.30
CA TYR A 98 15.14 -7.41 -4.01
C TYR A 98 15.55 -6.20 -4.85
N GLU A 99 16.85 -5.87 -4.90
CA GLU A 99 17.33 -4.73 -5.69
C GLU A 99 17.24 -4.98 -7.20
N GLU A 100 17.43 -6.22 -7.67
CA GLU A 100 17.25 -6.56 -9.08
C GLU A 100 15.79 -6.34 -9.53
N ILE A 101 14.83 -6.92 -8.81
CA ILE A 101 13.41 -6.79 -9.11
C ILE A 101 12.98 -5.32 -9.00
N ARG A 102 13.41 -4.65 -7.93
CA ARG A 102 13.14 -3.22 -7.73
C ARG A 102 13.68 -2.38 -8.87
N GLY A 103 14.92 -2.61 -9.30
CA GLY A 103 15.55 -1.91 -10.41
C GLY A 103 14.77 -2.08 -11.71
N PHE A 104 14.36 -3.32 -12.01
CA PHE A 104 13.57 -3.63 -13.19
C PHE A 104 12.18 -2.97 -13.16
N VAL A 105 11.48 -3.02 -12.03
CA VAL A 105 10.17 -2.35 -11.85
C VAL A 105 10.30 -0.84 -12.04
N ILE A 106 11.35 -0.21 -11.48
CA ILE A 106 11.61 1.22 -11.64
C ILE A 106 11.92 1.58 -13.09
N GLN A 107 12.69 0.74 -13.81
CA GLN A 107 12.95 0.93 -15.23
C GLN A 107 11.66 0.95 -16.04
N LEU A 108 10.80 -0.05 -15.85
CA LEU A 108 9.49 -0.11 -16.52
C LEU A 108 8.58 1.07 -16.13
N ALA A 109 8.65 1.53 -14.88
CA ALA A 109 7.92 2.70 -14.45
C ALA A 109 8.35 3.98 -15.20
N ARG A 110 9.64 4.12 -15.52
CA ARG A 110 10.14 5.26 -16.29
C ARG A 110 9.76 5.21 -17.76
N GLU A 111 9.65 4.00 -18.30
CA GLU A 111 9.34 3.75 -19.71
C GLU A 111 7.84 3.85 -20.00
N TYR A 112 7.00 3.26 -19.15
CA TYR A 112 5.56 3.11 -19.40
C TYR A 112 4.68 4.03 -18.56
N LEU A 113 5.12 4.49 -17.39
CA LEU A 113 4.30 5.31 -16.49
C LEU A 113 4.70 6.77 -16.49
N ASN A 114 3.75 7.63 -16.14
CA ASN A 114 4.02 9.05 -16.02
C ASN A 114 4.53 9.38 -14.60
N THR A 115 5.85 9.48 -14.43
CA THR A 115 6.51 9.78 -13.15
C THR A 115 6.14 11.13 -12.52
N THR A 116 5.53 12.05 -13.28
CA THR A 116 5.02 13.33 -12.72
C THR A 116 3.71 13.18 -11.95
N ARG A 117 2.99 12.08 -12.19
CA ARG A 117 1.67 11.85 -11.59
C ARG A 117 1.78 10.92 -10.37
N PRO A 118 0.99 11.15 -9.32
CA PRO A 118 0.92 10.22 -8.19
C PRO A 118 0.29 8.88 -8.61
N TRP A 119 0.52 7.83 -7.83
CA TRP A 119 0.01 6.47 -8.06
C TRP A 119 -1.47 6.41 -8.49
N GLY A 120 -2.36 7.09 -7.75
CA GLY A 120 -3.80 7.07 -8.04
C GLY A 120 -4.23 7.80 -9.32
N ARG A 121 -3.32 8.44 -10.05
CA ARG A 121 -3.58 9.14 -11.31
C ARG A 121 -2.84 8.52 -12.50
N GLN A 122 -2.30 7.31 -12.33
CA GLN A 122 -1.71 6.54 -13.42
C GLN A 122 -2.79 5.91 -14.29
N PHE A 123 -2.49 5.67 -15.56
CA PHE A 123 -3.42 5.02 -16.47
C PHE A 123 -3.43 3.51 -16.21
N PRO A 124 -4.62 2.88 -16.08
CA PRO A 124 -4.72 1.45 -15.75
C PRO A 124 -4.09 0.57 -16.83
N ASP A 125 -4.23 0.93 -18.11
CA ASP A 125 -3.66 0.16 -19.22
C ASP A 125 -2.13 0.12 -19.17
N GLN A 126 -1.49 1.23 -18.79
CA GLN A 126 -0.04 1.30 -18.64
C GLN A 126 0.43 0.48 -17.43
N LEU A 127 -0.31 0.50 -16.33
CA LEU A 127 -0.03 -0.34 -15.17
C LEU A 127 -0.09 -1.83 -15.52
N GLN A 128 -1.09 -2.25 -16.30
CA GLN A 128 -1.22 -3.65 -16.75
C GLN A 128 -0.02 -4.10 -17.60
N ILE A 129 0.51 -3.22 -18.46
CA ILE A 129 1.72 -3.51 -19.24
C ILE A 129 2.91 -3.76 -18.29
N VAL A 130 3.09 -2.91 -17.27
CA VAL A 130 4.16 -3.08 -16.28
C VAL A 130 4.00 -4.38 -15.52
N PHE A 131 2.81 -4.67 -14.98
CA PHE A 131 2.55 -5.92 -14.24
C PHE A 131 2.85 -7.16 -15.07
N ARG A 132 2.40 -7.19 -16.33
CA ARG A 132 2.67 -8.30 -17.25
C ARG A 132 4.16 -8.50 -17.49
N LYS A 133 4.89 -7.44 -17.86
CA LYS A 133 6.33 -7.52 -18.14
C LYS A 133 7.15 -7.95 -16.92
N VAL A 134 6.76 -7.49 -15.74
CA VAL A 134 7.41 -7.87 -14.49
C VAL A 134 7.21 -9.35 -14.19
N LYS A 135 6.00 -9.88 -14.37
CA LYS A 135 5.71 -11.32 -14.19
C LYS A 135 6.39 -12.21 -15.22
N GLU A 136 6.47 -11.76 -16.47
CA GLU A 136 7.21 -12.46 -17.54
C GLU A 136 8.70 -12.63 -17.17
N ARG A 137 9.29 -11.61 -16.54
CA ARG A 137 10.68 -11.66 -16.10
C ARG A 137 10.89 -12.41 -14.78
N PHE A 138 9.98 -12.25 -13.83
CA PHE A 138 10.08 -12.81 -12.48
C PHE A 138 8.81 -13.60 -12.12
N PRO A 139 8.75 -14.89 -12.50
CA PRO A 139 7.58 -15.74 -12.23
C PRO A 139 7.25 -15.90 -10.75
N LEU A 140 8.22 -15.72 -9.85
CA LEU A 140 8.03 -15.75 -8.39
C LEU A 140 6.99 -14.72 -7.89
N LEU A 141 6.75 -13.66 -8.67
CA LEU A 141 5.75 -12.65 -8.33
C LEU A 141 4.31 -13.15 -8.51
N CYS A 142 4.12 -14.25 -9.24
CA CYS A 142 2.80 -14.89 -9.40
C CYS A 142 2.30 -15.54 -8.11
N ASP A 143 3.16 -15.76 -7.12
CA ASP A 143 2.78 -16.34 -5.83
C ASP A 143 2.16 -15.30 -4.88
N TYR A 144 2.16 -14.01 -5.27
CA TYR A 144 1.61 -12.92 -4.47
C TYR A 144 0.23 -12.48 -4.96
N GLU A 145 -0.67 -12.22 -4.02
CA GLU A 145 -2.04 -11.85 -4.32
C GLU A 145 -2.14 -10.44 -4.94
N GLY A 146 -2.85 -10.31 -6.06
CA GLY A 146 -3.22 -9.00 -6.61
C GLY A 146 -2.03 -8.06 -6.92
N ASP A 147 -0.85 -8.63 -7.21
CA ASP A 147 0.35 -7.88 -7.59
C ASP A 147 0.75 -6.79 -6.59
N TRP A 148 0.48 -7.05 -5.31
CA TRP A 148 0.69 -6.06 -4.26
C TRP A 148 2.18 -5.67 -4.15
N VAL A 149 3.09 -6.61 -4.42
CA VAL A 149 4.54 -6.39 -4.38
C VAL A 149 4.96 -5.34 -5.40
N VAL A 150 4.58 -5.55 -6.66
CA VAL A 150 4.87 -4.63 -7.77
C VAL A 150 4.18 -3.29 -7.53
N SER A 151 2.94 -3.32 -7.06
CA SER A 151 2.18 -2.12 -6.72
C SER A 151 2.86 -1.28 -5.64
N ASP A 152 3.41 -1.91 -4.61
CA ASP A 152 4.11 -1.21 -3.53
C ASP A 152 5.46 -0.63 -4.00
N PHE A 153 6.22 -1.36 -4.81
CA PHE A 153 7.44 -0.82 -5.45
C PHE A 153 7.14 0.45 -6.23
N LEU A 154 6.12 0.40 -7.09
CA LEU A 154 5.70 1.55 -7.90
C LEU A 154 5.20 2.70 -7.02
N ARG A 155 4.44 2.40 -5.95
CA ARG A 155 3.94 3.42 -5.02
C ARG A 155 5.08 4.16 -4.32
N VAL A 156 6.07 3.44 -3.81
CA VAL A 156 7.25 4.04 -3.18
C VAL A 156 8.03 4.88 -4.18
N TYR A 157 8.26 4.35 -5.40
CA TYR A 157 9.00 5.04 -6.44
C TYR A 157 8.31 6.34 -6.90
N LEU A 158 7.01 6.28 -7.21
CA LEU A 158 6.25 7.44 -7.68
C LEU A 158 6.12 8.51 -6.61
N LYS A 159 5.92 8.12 -5.34
CA LYS A 159 5.88 9.06 -4.22
C LYS A 159 7.17 9.88 -4.13
N ASN A 160 8.32 9.21 -4.23
CA ASN A 160 9.63 9.88 -4.18
C ASN A 160 9.90 10.72 -5.44
N SER A 161 9.47 10.23 -6.61
CA SER A 161 9.66 10.93 -7.89
C SER A 161 8.79 12.19 -8.00
N SER A 162 7.55 12.16 -7.52
CA SER A 162 6.66 13.33 -7.52
C SER A 162 7.09 14.42 -6.53
N ALA A 163 7.80 14.04 -5.46
CA ALA A 163 8.30 14.98 -4.45
C ALA A 163 9.64 15.63 -4.84
N GLY A 164 10.43 14.98 -5.69
CA GLY A 164 11.82 15.35 -5.98
C GLY A 164 12.07 16.17 -7.24
N ARG A 165 11.05 16.55 -8.02
CA ARG A 165 11.22 17.46 -9.17
C ARG A 165 11.05 18.93 -8.77
N ALA A 166 12.04 19.42 -8.04
CA ALA A 166 12.47 20.82 -8.06
C ALA A 166 13.99 20.76 -8.35
N SER A 167 14.36 20.73 -9.62
CA SER A 167 15.73 20.90 -10.11
C SER A 167 15.76 22.12 -11.00
#